data_AF-A0A0C3KF20-F1
#
_entry.id   AF-A0A0C3KF20-F1
#
_cell.length_a   1.000
_cell.length_b   1.000
_cell.length_c   1.000
_cell.angle_alpha   90.00
_cell.angle_beta   90.00
_cell.angle_gamma   90.00
#
_symmetry.space_group_name_H-M   'P 1'
#
loop_
_entity.id
_entity.type
_entity.pdbx_description
1 polymer ?
#
loop_
_entity_poly.entity_id
_entity_poly.type
_entity_poly.pdbx_seq_one_letter_code
_entity_poly.pdbx_strand_id
1 'polypeptide(L)'
;MDPSPSDPNAVFIHPPFVDFPNSHLYPEGLSYSLMAANPEWFLDQNDFISSISMNPGAIPYPPQLEPPRGWCPAKKKDLKALGPDGWPDGEEPRLRCTFCRRTYAGVNAKSMWRRHVYEKHKIAMSNRRD
;
A
#
# COMPACT_ATOMS: atom_id res chain seq x y z
N MET A 1 -10.75 -1.27 9.93
CA MET A 1 -10.70 0.13 10.41
C MET A 1 -10.15 0.96 9.27
N ASP A 2 -11.02 1.75 8.65
CA ASP A 2 -10.63 2.70 7.62
C ASP A 2 -10.21 4.00 8.35
N PRO A 3 -9.07 4.62 8.02
CA PRO A 3 -8.67 5.89 8.60
C PRO A 3 -9.67 6.98 8.20
N SER A 4 -9.92 7.92 9.10
CA SER A 4 -10.74 9.11 8.85
C SER A 4 -9.83 10.33 8.78
N PRO A 5 -10.15 11.37 7.99
CA PRO A 5 -9.43 12.65 8.05
C PRO A 5 -9.42 13.28 9.46
N SER A 6 -10.38 12.91 10.31
CA SER A 6 -10.44 13.32 11.72
C SER A 6 -9.59 12.45 12.66
N ASP A 7 -8.91 11.42 12.14
CA ASP A 7 -8.06 10.52 12.92
C ASP A 7 -6.70 11.20 13.18
N PRO A 8 -6.37 11.52 14.45
CA PRO A 8 -5.11 12.21 14.77
C PRO A 8 -3.87 11.35 14.48
N ASN A 9 -4.04 10.04 14.28
CA ASN A 9 -2.95 9.10 13.97
C ASN A 9 -2.95 8.69 12.49
N ALA A 10 -3.52 9.51 11.61
CA ALA A 10 -3.52 9.30 10.17
C ALA A 10 -3.02 10.56 9.45
N VAL A 11 -2.03 10.37 8.57
CA VAL A 11 -1.53 11.39 7.65
C VAL A 11 -2.02 11.01 6.26
N PHE A 12 -2.88 11.85 5.67
CA PHE A 12 -3.32 11.65 4.30
C PHE A 12 -2.38 12.38 3.35
N ILE A 13 -1.84 11.64 2.39
CA ILE A 13 -0.91 12.14 1.38
C ILE A 13 -1.63 12.20 0.05
N HIS A 14 -1.57 13.38 -0.57
CA HIS A 14 -2.29 13.70 -1.79
C HIS A 14 -1.33 13.90 -2.99
N PRO A 15 -1.81 13.73 -4.23
CA PRO A 15 -1.08 14.13 -5.43
C PRO A 15 -0.64 15.61 -5.38
N PRO A 16 0.49 15.99 -5.98
CA PRO A 16 1.35 15.19 -6.87
C PRO A 16 2.41 14.34 -6.14
N PHE A 17 2.23 14.06 -4.83
CA PHE A 17 3.14 13.26 -4.01
C PHE A 17 4.55 13.85 -3.88
N VAL A 18 4.63 15.18 -3.80
CA VAL A 18 5.86 15.93 -3.51
C VAL A 18 5.85 16.55 -2.11
N ASP A 19 4.67 16.58 -1.48
CA ASP A 19 4.46 17.14 -0.15
C ASP A 19 3.98 16.02 0.79
N PHE A 20 4.92 15.50 1.57
CA PHE A 20 4.72 14.47 2.59
C PHE A 20 5.84 14.60 3.63
N PRO A 21 5.69 14.04 4.85
CA PRO A 21 6.70 14.23 5.89
C PRO A 21 8.08 13.76 5.42
N ASN A 22 9.07 14.65 5.56
CA ASN A 22 10.44 14.44 5.08
C ASN A 22 10.59 14.24 3.55
N SER A 23 9.68 14.78 2.72
CA SER A 23 9.75 14.63 1.26
C SER A 23 11.08 15.14 0.65
N HIS A 24 11.72 16.12 1.27
CA HIS A 24 13.04 16.62 0.89
C HIS A 24 14.16 15.55 0.91
N LEU A 25 13.99 14.45 1.64
CA LEU A 25 14.93 13.33 1.66
C LEU A 25 14.71 12.33 0.50
N TYR A 26 13.61 12.47 -0.24
CA TYR A 26 13.17 11.52 -1.26
C TYR A 26 12.91 12.26 -2.59
N PRO A 27 13.97 12.64 -3.33
CA PRO A 27 13.83 13.37 -4.60
C PRO A 27 13.06 12.59 -5.67
N GLU A 28 13.00 11.26 -5.57
CA GLU A 28 12.21 10.38 -6.42
C GLU A 28 10.69 10.40 -6.11
N GLY A 29 10.29 11.00 -4.99
CA GLY A 29 8.91 11.11 -4.54
C GLY A 29 8.42 9.91 -3.72
N LEU A 30 7.11 9.86 -3.50
CA LEU A 30 6.48 8.82 -2.67
C LEU A 30 6.53 7.44 -3.36
N SER A 31 6.90 6.41 -2.59
CA SER A 31 6.91 5.01 -3.04
C SER A 31 6.15 4.10 -2.08
N TYR A 32 5.75 2.91 -2.55
CA TYR A 32 5.10 1.92 -1.70
C TYR A 32 5.94 1.56 -0.46
N SER A 33 7.26 1.46 -0.60
CA SER A 33 8.16 1.13 0.51
C SER A 33 8.10 2.17 1.62
N LEU A 34 8.02 3.46 1.27
CA LEU A 34 7.84 4.54 2.25
C LEU A 34 6.47 4.45 2.93
N MET A 35 5.42 4.19 2.16
CA MET A 35 4.07 3.97 2.69
C MET A 35 3.95 2.74 3.60
N ALA A 36 4.78 1.73 3.39
CA ALA A 36 4.84 0.53 4.22
C ALA A 36 5.65 0.77 5.50
N ALA A 37 6.71 1.59 5.44
CA ALA A 37 7.54 1.95 6.59
C ALA A 37 6.86 2.95 7.54
N ASN A 38 5.90 3.74 7.04
CA ASN A 38 5.13 4.72 7.81
C ASN A 38 3.65 4.28 7.86
N PRO A 39 3.26 3.42 8.83
CA PRO A 39 1.92 2.82 8.88
C PRO A 39 0.77 3.80 9.15
N GLU A 40 1.10 5.01 9.59
CA GLU A 40 0.21 6.15 9.77
C GLU A 40 -0.05 6.93 8.48
N TRP A 41 0.70 6.68 7.40
CA TRP A 41 0.49 7.35 6.11
C TRP A 41 -0.54 6.61 5.26
N PHE A 42 -1.54 7.35 4.79
CA PHE A 42 -2.62 6.85 3.96
C PHE A 42 -2.79 7.72 2.71
N LEU A 43 -3.32 7.13 1.66
CA LEU A 43 -3.76 7.84 0.47
C LEU A 43 -5.26 8.09 0.58
N ASP A 44 -5.73 9.21 0.04
CA ASP A 44 -7.17 9.45 -0.10
C ASP A 44 -7.69 8.78 -1.37
N GLN A 45 -8.71 7.94 -1.23
CA GLN A 45 -9.35 7.26 -2.35
C GLN A 45 -10.01 8.23 -3.36
N ASN A 46 -10.38 9.44 -2.94
CA ASN A 46 -11.00 10.45 -3.80
C ASN A 46 -10.02 11.08 -4.79
N ASP A 47 -8.72 10.95 -4.54
CA ASP A 47 -7.66 11.40 -5.44
C ASP A 47 -7.49 10.49 -6.66
N PHE A 48 -8.08 9.29 -6.63
CA PHE A 48 -7.87 8.28 -7.65
C PHE A 48 -9.13 8.01 -8.47
N ILE A 49 -8.91 7.64 -9.73
CA ILE A 49 -9.96 7.16 -10.61
C ILE A 49 -10.55 5.89 -9.98
N SER A 50 -11.81 5.99 -9.59
CA SER A 50 -12.58 4.89 -9.01
C SER A 50 -13.99 4.91 -9.56
N SER A 51 -14.70 3.78 -9.46
CA SER A 51 -16.10 3.70 -9.93
C SER A 51 -17.08 4.58 -9.13
N ILE A 52 -16.61 5.20 -8.04
CA ILE A 52 -17.43 5.97 -7.10
C ILE A 52 -16.99 7.44 -6.99
N SER A 53 -15.78 7.80 -7.46
CA SER A 53 -15.30 9.18 -7.38
C SER A 53 -15.89 10.01 -8.53
N MET A 54 -16.35 11.22 -8.19
CA MET A 54 -16.77 12.25 -9.15
C MET A 54 -15.71 13.34 -9.31
N ASN A 55 -14.51 13.17 -8.74
CA ASN A 55 -13.46 14.16 -8.78
C ASN A 55 -12.88 14.28 -10.20
N PRO A 56 -13.05 15.42 -10.91
CA PRO A 56 -12.48 15.59 -12.25
C PRO A 56 -10.95 15.66 -12.26
N GLY A 57 -10.32 15.92 -11.10
CA GLY A 57 -8.87 15.90 -10.92
C GLY A 57 -8.31 14.53 -10.49
N ALA A 58 -9.15 13.48 -10.45
CA ALA A 58 -8.71 12.15 -10.05
C ALA A 58 -7.66 11.58 -11.01
N ILE A 59 -6.60 10.99 -10.46
CA ILE A 59 -5.49 10.41 -11.23
C ILE A 59 -5.55 8.87 -11.23
N PRO A 60 -4.97 8.18 -12.23
CA PRO A 60 -4.80 6.74 -12.16
C PRO A 60 -3.86 6.36 -11.00
N TYR A 61 -4.04 5.17 -10.42
CA TYR A 61 -3.18 4.71 -9.33
C TYR A 61 -1.72 4.51 -9.81
N PRO A 62 -0.75 5.26 -9.26
CA PRO A 62 0.62 5.25 -9.76
C PRO A 62 1.34 3.91 -9.52
N PRO A 63 2.07 3.36 -10.51
CA PRO A 63 2.79 2.11 -10.37
C PRO A 63 3.84 2.09 -9.25
N GLN A 64 4.44 3.23 -8.91
CA GLN A 64 5.41 3.35 -7.81
C GLN A 64 4.79 3.18 -6.42
N LEU A 65 3.46 3.33 -6.31
CA LEU A 65 2.70 3.04 -5.09
C LEU A 65 2.16 1.61 -5.08
N GLU A 66 2.36 0.82 -6.13
CA GLU A 66 2.06 -0.61 -6.09
C GLU A 66 3.17 -1.38 -5.35
N PRO A 67 2.82 -2.45 -4.61
CA PRO A 67 3.80 -3.37 -4.06
C PRO A 67 4.77 -3.90 -5.15
N PRO A 68 6.09 -4.00 -4.86
CA PRO A 68 7.08 -4.38 -5.86
C PRO A 68 6.79 -5.75 -6.50
N ARG A 69 7.30 -5.96 -7.72
CA ARG A 69 7.25 -7.28 -8.39
C ARG A 69 8.13 -8.25 -7.61
N GLY A 70 7.60 -9.44 -7.34
CA GLY A 70 8.32 -10.43 -6.51
C GLY A 70 8.44 -10.01 -5.05
N TRP A 71 7.50 -9.23 -4.51
CA TRP A 71 7.36 -9.04 -3.06
C TRP A 71 7.31 -10.43 -2.41
N CYS A 72 8.46 -10.83 -1.89
CA CYS A 72 8.72 -12.06 -1.17
C CYS A 72 9.50 -11.55 0.03
N PRO A 73 8.83 -11.36 1.17
CA PRO A 73 9.43 -10.61 2.24
C PRO A 73 10.50 -11.38 3.00
N ALA A 74 10.37 -12.70 2.98
CA ALA A 74 11.50 -13.55 3.25
C ALA A 74 12.39 -13.51 2.01
N LYS A 75 13.68 -13.18 2.17
CA LYS A 75 14.64 -13.63 1.16
C LYS A 75 14.39 -15.14 1.03
N LYS A 76 14.37 -15.70 -0.18
CA LYS A 76 14.26 -17.16 -0.38
C LYS A 76 15.19 -17.98 0.53
N LYS A 77 16.28 -17.37 1.05
CA LYS A 77 17.18 -17.91 2.06
C LYS A 77 16.56 -18.04 3.47
N ASP A 78 15.76 -17.08 3.92
CA ASP A 78 15.20 -17.04 5.29
C ASP A 78 14.06 -18.04 5.48
N LEU A 79 13.29 -18.35 4.42
CA LEU A 79 12.28 -19.42 4.42
C LEU A 79 12.87 -20.81 4.70
N LYS A 80 14.15 -21.02 4.39
CA LYS A 80 14.87 -22.28 4.69
C LYS A 80 15.38 -22.33 6.14
N ALA A 81 15.51 -21.17 6.80
CA ALA A 81 16.03 -21.05 8.16
C ALA A 81 14.94 -21.06 9.23
N LEU A 82 13.68 -20.74 8.87
CA LEU A 82 12.54 -20.63 9.80
C LEU A 82 12.01 -21.95 10.37
N GLY A 83 12.57 -23.11 9.99
CA GLY A 83 12.14 -24.40 10.53
C GLY A 83 10.62 -24.66 10.39
N PRO A 84 10.06 -25.64 11.11
CA PRO A 84 8.61 -25.86 11.18
C PRO A 84 7.87 -24.81 12.01
N ASP A 85 8.58 -23.99 12.81
CA ASP A 85 8.00 -23.09 13.80
C ASP A 85 7.55 -21.73 13.22
N GLY A 86 7.85 -21.44 11.95
CA GLY A 86 7.38 -20.23 11.27
C GLY A 86 7.99 -18.94 11.84
N TRP A 87 7.40 -17.80 11.49
CA TRP A 87 7.83 -16.49 12.02
C TRP A 87 7.33 -16.31 13.46
N PRO A 88 8.12 -15.67 14.34
CA PRO A 88 7.62 -15.20 15.63
C PRO A 88 6.37 -14.33 15.46
N ASP A 89 5.50 -14.36 16.47
CA ASP A 89 4.19 -13.71 16.41
C ASP A 89 4.35 -12.20 16.16
N GLY A 90 3.80 -11.72 15.04
CA GLY A 90 3.91 -10.32 14.60
C GLY A 90 5.14 -9.96 13.74
N GLU A 91 6.10 -10.86 13.57
CA GLU A 91 7.31 -10.62 12.75
C GLU A 91 7.16 -11.06 11.29
N GLU A 92 6.11 -11.82 10.95
CA GLU A 92 5.87 -12.16 9.54
C GLU A 92 5.69 -10.87 8.74
N PRO A 93 6.49 -10.66 7.68
CA PRO A 93 6.37 -9.41 6.95
C PRO A 93 5.05 -9.36 6.18
N ARG A 94 4.41 -8.19 6.20
CA ARG A 94 3.05 -8.02 5.69
C ARG A 94 2.97 -6.92 4.65
N LEU A 95 2.20 -7.16 3.58
CA LEU A 95 1.77 -6.11 2.67
C LEU A 95 0.67 -5.31 3.33
N ARG A 96 0.89 -4.01 3.46
CA ARG A 96 -0.11 -3.07 3.96
C ARG A 96 -0.91 -2.44 2.81
N CYS A 97 -2.20 -2.23 3.03
CA CYS A 97 -3.02 -1.39 2.16
C CYS A 97 -2.63 0.08 2.35
N THR A 98 -2.41 0.83 1.27
CA THR A 98 -2.07 2.26 1.36
C THR A 98 -3.27 3.15 1.68
N PHE A 99 -4.49 2.60 1.67
CA PHE A 99 -5.74 3.34 1.91
C PHE A 99 -6.39 3.02 3.25
N CYS A 100 -6.00 1.91 3.89
CA CYS A 100 -6.56 1.52 5.19
C CYS A 100 -5.59 0.64 5.99
N ARG A 101 -5.97 0.30 7.22
CA ARG A 101 -5.11 -0.45 8.15
C ARG A 101 -5.05 -1.96 7.88
N ARG A 102 -5.55 -2.44 6.75
CA ARG A 102 -5.50 -3.88 6.42
C ARG A 102 -4.10 -4.30 5.98
N THR A 103 -3.72 -5.50 6.42
CA THR A 103 -2.43 -6.14 6.08
C THR A 103 -2.63 -7.54 5.55
N TYR A 104 -1.74 -8.01 4.67
CA TYR A 104 -1.79 -9.30 4.01
C TYR A 104 -0.45 -10.02 4.16
N ALA A 105 -0.48 -11.29 4.50
CA ALA A 105 0.70 -12.13 4.71
C ALA A 105 0.68 -13.37 3.80
N GLY A 106 1.78 -14.12 3.76
CA GLY A 106 1.92 -15.30 2.93
C GLY A 106 2.12 -15.08 1.43
N VAL A 107 2.28 -16.19 0.70
CA VAL A 107 2.63 -16.22 -0.73
C VAL A 107 1.62 -15.52 -1.65
N ASN A 108 0.35 -15.44 -1.22
CA ASN A 108 -0.74 -14.84 -1.97
C ASN A 108 -1.06 -13.40 -1.54
N ALA A 109 -0.25 -12.80 -0.66
CA ALA A 109 -0.49 -11.48 -0.09
C ALA A 109 -0.75 -10.41 -1.15
N LYS A 110 0.02 -10.40 -2.25
CA LYS A 110 -0.12 -9.40 -3.32
C LYS A 110 -1.46 -9.50 -4.06
N SER A 111 -1.90 -10.72 -4.36
CA SER A 111 -3.20 -10.96 -5.01
C SER A 111 -4.35 -10.55 -4.08
N MET A 112 -4.24 -10.89 -2.79
CA MET A 112 -5.22 -10.49 -1.77
C MET A 112 -5.27 -8.98 -1.58
N TRP A 113 -4.11 -8.32 -1.54
CA TRP A 113 -3.99 -6.86 -1.48
C TRP A 113 -4.65 -6.21 -2.70
N ARG A 114 -4.35 -6.69 -3.92
CA ARG A 114 -4.94 -6.16 -5.15
C ARG A 114 -6.46 -6.29 -5.16
N ARG A 115 -6.96 -7.47 -4.80
CA ARG A 115 -8.40 -7.72 -4.70
C ARG A 115 -9.06 -6.80 -3.68
N HIS A 116 -8.42 -6.59 -2.54
CA HIS A 116 -8.93 -5.69 -1.52
C HIS A 116 -9.00 -4.23 -1.98
N VAL A 117 -7.94 -3.70 -2.58
CA VAL A 117 -7.93 -2.31 -3.09
C VAL A 117 -9.06 -2.11 -4.10
N TYR A 118 -9.24 -3.07 -5.01
CA TYR A 118 -10.32 -3.03 -5.98
C TYR A 118 -11.72 -3.13 -5.34
N GLU A 119 -11.96 -4.12 -4.49
CA GLU A 119 -13.29 -4.37 -3.92
C GLU A 119 -13.72 -3.30 -2.91
N LYS A 120 -12.79 -2.87 -2.04
CA LYS A 120 -13.09 -1.98 -0.91
C LYS A 120 -12.91 -0.52 -1.28
N HIS A 121 -11.81 -0.17 -1.95
CA HIS A 121 -11.49 1.22 -2.30
C HIS A 121 -11.92 1.59 -3.73
N LYS A 122 -12.37 0.61 -4.52
CA LYS A 122 -12.87 0.82 -5.90
C LYS A 122 -11.83 1.38 -6.87
N ILE A 123 -10.55 1.20 -6.56
CA ILE A 123 -9.44 1.69 -7.37
C ILE A 123 -8.86 0.52 -8.17
N ALA A 124 -8.88 0.66 -9.49
CA ALA A 124 -8.25 -0.30 -10.39
C ALA A 124 -6.74 -0.06 -10.47
N MET A 125 -5.95 -1.13 -10.41
CA MET A 125 -4.50 -1.05 -10.60
C MET A 125 -4.17 -0.98 -12.09
N SER A 126 -3.19 -0.16 -12.46
CA SER A 126 -2.77 0.14 -13.83
C SER A 126 -2.36 -1.08 -14.67
N ASN A 127 -2.03 -2.20 -14.02
CA ASN A 127 -1.60 -3.45 -14.65
C ASN A 127 -2.74 -4.43 -14.99
N ARG A 128 -4.00 -3.98 -15.10
CA ARG A 128 -5.03 -4.81 -15.73
C ARG A 128 -4.68 -4.92 -17.23
N ARG A 129 -4.03 -6.03 -17.62
CA ARG A 129 -4.14 -6.48 -19.00
C ARG A 129 -5.63 -6.69 -19.25
N ASP A 130 -6.18 -5.91 -20.16
CA ASP A 130 -7.46 -6.22 -20.81
C ASP A 130 -7.37 -7.61 -21.47
#